data_AF-A0A967WIT4-F1
#
_entry.id   AF-A0A967WIT4-F1
#
_cell.length_a   1.000
_cell.length_b   1.000
_cell.length_c   1.000
_cell.angle_alpha   90.00
_cell.angle_beta   90.00
_cell.angle_gamma   90.00
#
_symmetry.space_group_name_H-M   'P 1'
#
loop_
_entity.id
_entity.type
_entity.pdbx_description
1 polymer ?
#
loop_
_entity_poly.entity_id
_entity_poly.type
_entity_poly.pdbx_seq_one_letter_code
_entity_poly.pdbx_strand_id
1 'polypeptide(L)' 'DRVEVSVGPTANMHGDLVCDGIVKIDGVYRGSIKTVSNVIISEKGRVDAEIEAQNVSVSGQAKGSIL' A
#
# COMPACT_ATOMS: atom_id res chain seq x y z
N ASP A 1 0.22 -14.03 9.27
CA ASP A 1 -0.70 -13.62 8.21
C ASP A 1 -0.04 -13.65 6.85
N ARG A 2 -0.78 -14.04 5.81
CA ARG A 2 -0.28 -14.15 4.43
C ARG A 2 -0.60 -12.85 3.70
N VAL A 3 0.37 -12.30 2.98
CA VAL A 3 0.15 -11.15 2.08
C VAL A 3 -0.81 -11.58 0.98
N GLU A 4 -1.87 -10.80 0.77
CA GLU A 4 -2.88 -11.09 -0.26
C GLU A 4 -2.56 -10.36 -1.56
N VAL A 5 -2.25 -9.06 -1.44
CA VAL A 5 -1.83 -8.23 -2.57
C VAL A 5 -0.40 -7.78 -2.38
N SER A 6 0.43 -7.99 -3.40
CA SER A 6 1.81 -7.50 -3.41
C SER A 6 2.12 -6.73 -4.70
N VAL A 7 2.61 -5.50 -4.56
CA VAL A 7 3.13 -4.68 -5.65
C VAL A 7 4.64 -4.76 -5.65
N GLY A 8 5.20 -5.42 -6.66
CA GLY A 8 6.62 -5.72 -6.75
C GLY A 8 7.52 -4.47 -6.91
N PRO A 9 8.83 -4.59 -6.65
CA PRO A 9 9.75 -3.45 -6.58
C PRO A 9 9.97 -2.69 -7.91
N THR A 10 9.65 -3.32 -9.04
CA THR A 10 9.73 -2.70 -10.37
C THR A 10 8.37 -2.27 -10.91
N ALA A 11 7.29 -2.53 -10.16
CA ALA A 11 5.95 -2.16 -10.58
C ALA A 11 5.69 -0.67 -10.36
N ASN A 12 5.05 -0.04 -11.34
CA ASN A 12 4.41 1.26 -11.21
C ASN A 12 2.92 1.05 -11.41
N MET A 13 2.14 1.32 -10.38
CA MET A 13 0.68 1.15 -10.40
C MET A 13 -0.01 2.48 -10.16
N HIS A 14 -1.14 2.67 -10.85
CA HIS A 14 -2.02 3.81 -10.66
C HIS A 14 -3.49 3.35 -10.67
N GLY A 15 -4.26 3.76 -9.66
CA GLY A 15 -5.69 3.46 -9.55
C GLY A 15 -6.15 3.22 -8.13
N ASP A 16 -7.28 2.54 -8.00
CA ASP A 16 -7.94 2.22 -6.74
C ASP A 16 -7.78 0.74 -6.42
N LEU A 17 -7.26 0.43 -5.22
CA LEU A 17 -7.10 -0.93 -4.72
C LEU A 17 -8.05 -1.14 -3.55
N VAL A 18 -8.94 -2.13 -3.68
CA VAL A 18 -9.82 -2.58 -2.60
C VAL A 18 -9.56 -4.07 -2.37
N CYS A 19 -9.22 -4.45 -1.15
CA CYS A 19 -9.07 -5.85 -0.77
C CYS A 19 -9.36 -6.06 0.72
N ASP A 20 -9.64 -7.29 1.14
CA ASP A 20 -9.89 -7.58 2.56
C ASP A 20 -8.61 -7.97 3.31
N GLY A 21 -7.55 -8.35 2.58
CA GLY A 21 -6.29 -8.84 3.15
C GLY A 21 -5.17 -7.80 3.26
N ILE A 22 -3.99 -8.30 3.61
CA ILE A 22 -2.78 -7.48 3.76
C ILE A 22 -2.28 -7.04 2.39
N VAL A 23 -1.99 -5.74 2.26
CA VAL A 23 -1.37 -5.13 1.08
C VAL A 23 0.10 -4.85 1.36
N LYS A 24 0.99 -5.30 0.48
CA LYS A 24 2.42 -4.99 0.54
C LYS A 24 2.88 -4.23 -0.71
N ILE A 25 3.50 -3.07 -0.51
CA ILE A 25 4.05 -2.24 -1.59
C ILE A 25 5.57 -2.20 -1.49
N ASP A 26 6.24 -2.84 -2.45
CA ASP A 26 7.68 -2.75 -2.65
C ASP A 26 8.06 -1.78 -3.79
N GLY A 27 7.10 -1.37 -4.63
CA GLY A 27 7.28 -0.49 -5.80
C GLY A 27 6.63 0.88 -5.68
N VAL A 28 6.15 1.44 -6.81
CA VAL A 28 5.47 2.74 -6.85
C VAL A 28 3.96 2.54 -6.96
N TYR A 29 3.20 3.21 -6.10
CA TYR A 29 1.74 3.20 -6.11
C TYR A 29 1.18 4.62 -6.05
N ARG A 30 0.19 4.94 -6.89
CA ARG A 30 -0.52 6.22 -6.88
C ARG A 30 -2.03 6.05 -6.96
N GLY A 31 -2.81 6.66 -6.07
CA GLY A 31 -4.28 6.59 -6.13
C GLY A 31 -4.91 6.35 -4.76
N SER A 32 -5.69 5.28 -4.60
CA SER A 32 -6.28 4.91 -3.30
C SER A 32 -6.04 3.45 -2.93
N ILE A 33 -5.94 3.18 -1.62
CA ILE A 33 -5.84 1.84 -1.05
C ILE A 33 -6.86 1.74 0.09
N LYS A 34 -7.80 0.79 -0.02
CA LYS A 34 -8.76 0.47 1.03
C LYS A 34 -8.64 -1.00 1.42
N THR A 35 -8.35 -1.26 2.68
CA THR A 35 -8.34 -2.62 3.24
C THR A 35 -8.88 -2.64 4.67
N VAL A 36 -9.54 -3.73 5.04
CA VAL A 36 -9.91 -3.97 6.46
C VAL A 36 -8.74 -4.50 7.28
N SER A 37 -7.59 -4.75 6.65
CA SER A 37 -6.38 -5.29 7.24
C SER A 37 -5.22 -4.27 7.19
N ASN A 38 -3.98 -4.76 7.08
CA ASN A 38 -2.78 -3.94 7.19
C ASN A 38 -2.22 -3.56 5.82
N VAL A 39 -1.64 -2.36 5.73
CA VAL A 39 -0.83 -1.92 4.60
C VAL A 39 0.64 -1.84 5.02
N ILE A 40 1.52 -2.43 4.23
CA ILE A 40 2.97 -2.45 4.46
C ILE A 40 3.66 -1.77 3.28
N ILE A 41 4.29 -0.62 3.54
CA ILE A 41 5.12 0.10 2.58
C ILE A 41 6.58 -0.18 2.93
N SER A 42 7.21 -1.08 2.18
CA SER A 42 8.61 -1.46 2.42
C SER A 42 9.59 -0.31 2.10
N GLU A 43 10.86 -0.48 2.44
CA GLU A 43 11.92 0.54 2.24
C GLU A 43 12.01 1.11 0.80
N LYS A 44 11.73 0.29 -0.21
CA LYS A 44 11.72 0.70 -1.62
C LYS A 44 10.37 1.25 -2.10
N GLY A 45 9.32 1.07 -1.29
CA GLY A 45 7.97 1.50 -1.58
C GLY A 45 7.86 3.02 -1.62
N ARG A 46 7.22 3.54 -2.67
CA ARG A 46 6.84 4.96 -2.80
C ARG A 46 5.35 5.05 -3.10
N VAL A 47 4.60 5.57 -2.15
CA VAL A 47 3.14 5.66 -2.23
C VAL A 47 2.71 7.12 -2.20
N ASP A 48 1.96 7.55 -3.22
CA ASP A 48 1.21 8.83 -3.23
C ASP A 48 -0.28 8.49 -3.32
N ALA A 49 -0.92 8.25 -2.17
CA ALA A 49 -2.27 7.70 -2.11
C ALA A 49 -3.04 8.09 -0.84
N GLU A 50 -4.36 8.01 -0.93
CA GLU A 50 -5.26 7.94 0.22
C GLU A 50 -5.35 6.47 0.69
N ILE A 51 -5.04 6.21 1.96
CA ILE A 51 -4.97 4.87 2.53
C ILE A 51 -5.98 4.76 3.68
N GLU A 52 -6.94 3.83 3.57
CA GLU A 52 -7.84 3.42 4.64
C GLU A 52 -7.49 1.98 5.04
N ALA A 53 -6.98 1.79 6.26
CA ALA A 53 -6.48 0.51 6.73
C ALA A 53 -6.56 0.36 8.25
N GLN A 54 -6.56 -0.88 8.76
CA GLN A 54 -6.49 -1.11 10.21
C GLN A 54 -5.16 -0.64 10.79
N ASN A 55 -4.05 -0.94 10.11
CA ASN A 55 -2.72 -0.43 10.45
C ASN A 55 -1.94 -0.14 9.18
N VAL A 56 -1.07 0.87 9.25
CA VAL A 56 -0.12 1.16 8.18
C VAL A 56 1.31 1.14 8.74
N SER A 57 2.15 0.27 8.17
CA SER A 57 3.58 0.21 8.46
C SER A 57 4.37 0.84 7.31
N VAL A 58 5.20 1.84 7.62
CA VAL A 58 5.95 2.61 6.61
C VAL A 58 7.44 2.54 6.91
N SER A 59 8.18 1.90 6.02
CA SER A 59 9.65 1.92 5.99
C SER A 59 10.19 2.73 4.79
N GLY A 60 9.38 2.90 3.74
CA GLY A 60 9.70 3.70 2.56
C GLY A 60 9.14 5.12 2.62
N GLN A 61 8.53 5.56 1.52
CA GLN A 61 7.94 6.90 1.39
C GLN A 61 6.42 6.79 1.23
N ALA A 62 5.70 7.57 2.03
CA ALA A 62 4.24 7.71 1.94
C ALA A 62 3.88 9.19 1.88
N LYS A 63 3.01 9.55 0.94
CA LYS A 63 2.42 10.88 0.76
C LYS A 63 0.93 10.73 0.49
N GLY A 64 0.12 11.64 1.04
CA GLY A 64 -1.34 11.56 1.00
C GLY A 64 -1.94 11.49 2.41
N SER A 65 -3.12 10.92 2.53
CA SER A 65 -3.85 10.70 3.79
C SER A 65 -3.77 9.23 4.23
N ILE A 66 -3.69 9.01 5.54
CA ILE A 66 -3.81 7.70 6.17
C ILE A 66 -4.93 7.79 7.20
N LEU A 67 -5.94 6.94 7.04
CA LEU A 67 -7.18 6.85 7.83
C LEU A 67 -7.28 5.48 8.51
#